data_AF-B7FHM8-F1
#
_entry.id   AF-B7FHM8-F1
#
_cell.length_a   1.000
_cell.length_b   1.000
_cell.length_c   1.000
_cell.angle_alpha   90.00
_cell.angle_beta   90.00
_cell.angle_gamma   90.00
#
_symmetry.space_group_name_H-M   'P 1'
#
loop_
_entity.id
_entity.type
_entity.pdbx_description
1 polymer ?
#
loop_
_entity_poly.entity_id
_entity_poly.type
_entity_poly.pdbx_seq_one_letter_code
_entity_poly.pdbx_strand_id
1 'polypeptide(L)'
;MDGTVLDDIIKKLVSAKNGRTTKQVHLTEADIRQLCTSAKEIFLSQPNLLELEAPIKICGDVHGQFSDLLRLFEYGGYPPEANYLFLGDYVDRGKQSIETICLLLAYKIKYKENFFLLRGNHECASINRIYGFYDECKRRYNVRLWKTFTDCFNCLPVAALVDEKILCMHGGLSPELKNLDQ
;
A
#
# COMPACT_ATOMS: atom_id res chain seq x y z
N MET A 1 -1.43 -12.88 10.59
CA MET A 1 -2.89 -12.90 10.32
C MET A 1 -3.30 -14.31 9.90
N ASP A 2 -4.51 -14.75 10.24
CA ASP A 2 -5.04 -16.03 9.73
C ASP A 2 -5.23 -15.96 8.20
N GLY A 3 -4.77 -16.99 7.48
CA GLY A 3 -4.79 -17.00 6.01
C GLY A 3 -6.19 -16.98 5.42
N THR A 4 -7.17 -17.62 6.07
CA THR A 4 -8.56 -17.66 5.60
C THR A 4 -9.20 -16.29 5.69
N VAL A 5 -8.98 -15.58 6.81
CA VAL A 5 -9.47 -14.21 7.01
C VAL A 5 -8.87 -13.25 5.98
N LEU A 6 -7.57 -13.38 5.71
CA LEU A 6 -6.87 -12.59 4.70
C LEU A 6 -7.47 -12.80 3.30
N ASP A 7 -7.74 -14.04 2.93
CA ASP A 7 -8.32 -14.41 1.64
C ASP A 7 -9.74 -13.86 1.47
N ASP A 8 -10.54 -13.91 2.53
CA ASP A 8 -11.88 -13.32 2.54
C ASP A 8 -11.86 -11.80 2.39
N ILE A 9 -10.90 -11.11 3.02
CA ILE A 9 -10.71 -9.66 2.86
C ILE A 9 -10.37 -9.33 1.41
N ILE A 10 -9.40 -10.02 0.82
CA ILE A 10 -8.99 -9.81 -0.58
C ILE A 10 -10.19 -10.05 -1.49
N LYS A 11 -10.92 -11.16 -1.31
CA LYS A 11 -12.11 -11.47 -2.10
C LYS A 11 -13.18 -10.38 -2.00
N LYS A 12 -13.47 -9.89 -0.79
CA LYS A 12 -14.43 -8.78 -0.58
C LYS A 12 -13.99 -7.50 -1.29
N LEU A 13 -12.71 -7.14 -1.21
CA LEU A 13 -12.17 -5.93 -1.85
C LEU A 13 -12.19 -6.03 -3.37
N VAL A 14 -11.73 -7.14 -3.94
CA VAL A 14 -11.67 -7.34 -5.40
C VAL A 14 -13.09 -7.44 -6.00
N SER A 15 -14.02 -8.09 -5.31
CA SER A 15 -15.42 -8.20 -5.76
C SER A 15 -16.23 -6.90 -5.67
N ALA A 16 -15.67 -5.82 -5.11
CA ALA A 16 -16.35 -4.53 -4.98
C ALA A 16 -16.57 -3.80 -6.31
N LYS A 17 -15.91 -4.25 -7.38
CA LYS A 17 -16.04 -3.70 -8.72
C LYS A 17 -17.46 -3.95 -9.25
N ASN A 18 -18.13 -2.87 -9.67
CA ASN A 18 -19.43 -2.90 -10.30
C ASN A 18 -19.39 -2.11 -11.61
N GLY A 19 -18.87 -2.74 -12.67
CA GLY A 19 -18.65 -2.08 -13.96
C GLY A 19 -17.55 -1.02 -13.89
N ARG A 20 -17.90 0.25 -14.11
CA ARG A 20 -16.93 1.38 -14.08
C ARG A 20 -16.74 1.99 -12.70
N THR A 21 -17.54 1.63 -11.71
CA THR A 21 -17.49 2.17 -10.35
C THR A 21 -17.20 1.06 -9.34
N THR A 22 -16.73 1.44 -8.16
CA THR A 22 -16.53 0.55 -7.02
C THR A 22 -17.51 0.91 -5.93
N LYS A 23 -18.10 -0.12 -5.30
CA LYS A 23 -18.88 0.08 -4.07
C LYS A 23 -17.92 0.23 -2.90
N GLN A 24 -18.38 0.94 -1.87
CA GLN A 24 -17.66 1.01 -0.60
C GLN A 24 -17.66 -0.40 0.03
N VAL A 25 -16.50 -0.84 0.52
CA VAL A 25 -16.35 -2.16 1.17
C VAL A 25 -16.33 -1.96 2.67
N HIS A 26 -17.14 -2.74 3.37
CA HIS A 26 -17.16 -2.73 4.82
C HIS A 26 -16.23 -3.81 5.37
N LEU A 27 -15.03 -3.40 5.78
CA LEU A 27 -14.13 -4.22 6.59
C LEU A 27 -14.30 -3.84 8.06
N THR A 28 -14.18 -4.79 8.98
CA THR A 28 -14.28 -4.48 10.41
C THR A 28 -13.03 -3.71 10.86
N GLU A 29 -13.17 -2.90 11.92
CA GLU A 29 -12.00 -2.21 12.48
C GLU A 29 -10.91 -3.20 12.94
N ALA A 30 -11.31 -4.36 13.48
CA ALA A 30 -10.39 -5.40 13.91
C ALA A 30 -9.58 -5.97 12.73
N ASP A 31 -10.23 -6.24 11.60
CA ASP A 31 -9.57 -6.72 10.38
C ASP A 31 -8.53 -5.71 9.89
N ILE A 32 -8.91 -4.42 9.81
CA ILE A 32 -8.01 -3.36 9.34
C ILE A 32 -6.81 -3.20 10.29
N ARG A 33 -7.05 -3.22 11.61
CA ARG A 33 -5.97 -3.18 12.60
C ARG A 33 -5.01 -4.35 12.42
N GLN A 34 -5.54 -5.55 12.21
CA GLN A 34 -4.72 -6.74 11.99
C GLN A 34 -3.91 -6.66 10.70
N LEU A 35 -4.48 -6.14 9.60
CA LEU A 35 -3.74 -5.86 8.37
C LEU A 35 -2.56 -4.92 8.63
N CYS A 36 -2.79 -3.79 9.32
CA CYS A 36 -1.73 -2.85 9.65
C CYS A 36 -0.63 -3.48 10.51
N THR A 37 -0.99 -4.23 11.56
CA THR A 37 -0.01 -4.88 12.44
C THR A 37 0.79 -5.95 11.70
N SER A 38 0.14 -6.83 10.93
CA SER A 38 0.84 -7.90 10.19
C SER A 38 1.72 -7.33 9.05
N ALA A 39 1.25 -6.31 8.33
CA ALA A 39 2.07 -5.68 7.29
C ALA A 39 3.27 -4.92 7.90
N LYS A 40 3.07 -4.23 9.02
CA LYS A 40 4.15 -3.57 9.77
C LYS A 40 5.27 -4.54 10.16
N GLU A 41 4.92 -5.71 10.68
CA GLU A 41 5.91 -6.75 11.02
C GLU A 41 6.72 -7.18 9.80
N ILE A 42 6.07 -7.34 8.64
CA ILE A 42 6.75 -7.68 7.39
C ILE A 42 7.69 -6.55 6.96
N PHE A 43 7.24 -5.30 6.96
CA PHE A 43 8.09 -4.18 6.56
C PHE A 43 9.32 -4.04 7.45
N LEU A 44 9.17 -4.23 8.77
CA LEU A 44 10.30 -4.20 9.72
C LEU A 44 11.24 -5.39 9.55
N SER A 45 10.77 -6.52 9.01
CA SER A 45 11.60 -7.68 8.72
C SER A 45 12.37 -7.58 7.39
N GLN A 46 11.99 -6.65 6.53
CA GLN A 46 12.61 -6.40 5.22
C GLN A 46 13.50 -5.15 5.27
N PRO A 47 14.52 -5.05 4.41
CA PRO A 47 15.41 -3.90 4.40
C PRO A 47 14.68 -2.62 3.97
N ASN A 48 15.15 -1.47 4.46
CA ASN A 48 14.59 -0.16 4.12
C ASN A 48 14.90 0.27 2.68
N LEU A 49 16.02 -0.24 2.13
CA LEU A 49 16.33 -0.27 0.71
C LEU A 49 16.07 -1.70 0.21
N LEU A 50 15.01 -1.90 -0.56
CA LEU A 50 14.68 -3.22 -1.10
C LEU A 50 15.60 -3.58 -2.27
N GLU A 51 16.11 -4.79 -2.30
CA GLU A 51 16.81 -5.35 -3.46
C GLU A 51 15.87 -6.31 -4.18
N LEU A 52 15.51 -6.00 -5.42
CA LEU A 52 14.44 -6.68 -6.16
C LEU A 52 14.94 -7.17 -7.52
N GLU A 53 14.30 -8.23 -8.04
CA GLU A 53 14.63 -8.82 -9.33
C GLU A 53 13.48 -8.69 -10.33
N ALA A 54 13.80 -8.55 -11.63
CA ALA A 54 12.83 -8.65 -12.71
C ALA A 54 12.38 -10.12 -12.95
N PRO A 55 11.16 -10.36 -13.48
CA PRO A 55 10.18 -9.39 -13.96
C PRO A 55 9.35 -8.76 -12.84
N ILE A 56 9.16 -7.43 -12.90
CA ILE A 56 8.36 -6.67 -11.94
C ILE A 56 7.62 -5.52 -12.63
N LYS A 57 6.39 -5.24 -12.19
CA LYS A 57 5.59 -4.10 -12.65
C LYS A 57 5.69 -2.98 -11.65
N ILE A 58 6.14 -1.81 -12.09
CA ILE A 58 6.33 -0.63 -11.24
C ILE A 58 5.15 0.32 -11.43
N CYS A 59 4.53 0.74 -10.34
CA CYS A 59 3.32 1.56 -10.32
C CYS A 59 3.54 2.83 -9.49
N GLY A 60 3.12 3.99 -10.01
CA GLY A 60 3.15 5.26 -9.29
C GLY A 60 1.95 5.46 -8.38
N ASP A 61 1.60 6.72 -8.17
CA ASP A 61 0.55 7.20 -7.27
C ASP A 61 -0.81 6.54 -7.55
N VAL A 62 -1.56 6.28 -6.48
CA VAL A 62 -2.92 5.73 -6.55
C VAL A 62 -3.95 6.68 -5.93
N HIS A 63 -3.59 7.40 -4.86
CA HIS A 63 -4.43 8.42 -4.23
C HIS A 63 -5.89 8.02 -4.02
N GLY A 64 -6.14 6.84 -3.43
CA GLY A 64 -7.49 6.39 -3.13
C GLY A 64 -8.40 6.17 -4.35
N GLN A 65 -7.87 6.10 -5.57
CA GLN A 65 -8.59 5.78 -6.80
C GLN A 65 -8.80 4.26 -6.94
N PHE A 66 -9.53 3.67 -5.99
CA PHE A 66 -9.66 2.22 -5.85
C PHE A 66 -10.17 1.51 -7.11
N SER A 67 -11.11 2.11 -7.86
CA SER A 67 -11.57 1.54 -9.14
C SER A 67 -10.48 1.43 -10.19
N ASP A 68 -9.55 2.39 -10.21
CA ASP A 68 -8.45 2.41 -11.16
C ASP A 68 -7.33 1.46 -10.72
N LEU A 69 -7.11 1.30 -9.41
CA LEU A 69 -6.23 0.25 -8.88
C LEU A 69 -6.72 -1.15 -9.29
N LEU A 70 -8.02 -1.44 -9.17
CA LEU A 70 -8.55 -2.73 -9.61
C LEU A 70 -8.37 -2.94 -11.12
N ARG A 71 -8.57 -1.90 -11.94
CA ARG A 71 -8.30 -1.98 -13.38
C ARG A 71 -6.82 -2.22 -13.68
N LEU A 72 -5.92 -1.57 -12.95
CA LEU A 72 -4.48 -1.78 -13.09
C LEU A 72 -4.13 -3.26 -12.92
N PHE A 73 -4.71 -3.93 -11.91
CA PHE A 73 -4.52 -5.37 -11.72
C PHE A 73 -5.17 -6.22 -12.81
N GLU A 74 -6.33 -5.83 -13.35
CA GLU A 74 -6.95 -6.56 -14.46
C GLU A 74 -6.11 -6.53 -15.74
N TYR A 75 -5.45 -5.40 -16.04
CA TYR A 75 -4.56 -5.29 -17.19
C TYR A 75 -3.17 -5.88 -16.90
N GLY A 76 -2.69 -5.71 -15.67
CA GLY A 76 -1.35 -6.12 -15.28
C GLY A 76 -1.23 -7.58 -14.86
N GLY A 77 -2.34 -8.25 -14.54
CA GLY A 77 -2.36 -9.55 -13.86
C GLY A 77 -2.49 -9.36 -12.34
N TYR A 78 -3.38 -10.12 -11.70
CA TYR A 78 -3.55 -10.02 -10.25
C TYR A 78 -2.40 -10.76 -9.54
N PRO A 79 -1.92 -10.27 -8.38
CA PRO A 79 -0.94 -11.03 -7.61
C PRO A 79 -1.46 -12.44 -7.26
N PRO A 80 -0.66 -13.52 -7.45
CA PRO A 80 0.78 -13.52 -7.71
C PRO A 80 1.16 -13.70 -9.20
N GLU A 81 0.23 -13.55 -10.15
CA GLU A 81 0.51 -13.72 -11.59
C GLU A 81 1.57 -12.73 -12.11
N ALA A 82 1.72 -11.59 -11.43
CA ALA A 82 2.78 -10.62 -11.66
C ALA A 82 3.32 -10.07 -10.34
N ASN A 83 4.63 -9.79 -10.32
CA ASN A 83 5.27 -9.07 -9.22
C ASN A 83 5.00 -7.57 -9.34
N TYR A 84 4.80 -6.89 -8.22
CA TYR A 84 4.53 -5.44 -8.20
C TYR A 84 5.43 -4.70 -7.22
N LEU A 85 5.88 -3.52 -7.65
CA LEU A 85 6.47 -2.48 -6.82
C LEU A 85 5.63 -1.21 -6.96
N PHE A 86 5.02 -0.75 -5.87
CA PHE A 86 4.39 0.57 -5.86
C PHE A 86 5.30 1.63 -5.23
N LEU A 87 5.28 2.83 -5.78
CA LEU A 87 6.16 3.93 -5.43
C LEU A 87 5.59 4.89 -4.39
N GLY A 88 4.57 4.49 -3.61
CA GLY A 88 3.94 5.36 -2.60
C GLY A 88 2.69 6.09 -3.08
N ASP A 89 2.20 7.00 -2.24
CA ASP A 89 1.03 7.85 -2.46
C ASP A 89 -0.26 7.04 -2.72
N TYR A 90 -0.57 6.20 -1.75
CA TYR A 90 -1.72 5.30 -1.77
C TYR A 90 -3.01 5.99 -1.33
N VAL A 91 -2.89 6.93 -0.40
CA VAL A 91 -4.01 7.58 0.29
C VAL A 91 -4.13 9.05 -0.10
N ASP A 92 -5.16 9.71 0.45
CA ASP A 92 -5.53 11.11 0.20
C ASP A 92 -6.06 11.38 -1.21
N ARG A 93 -6.66 12.58 -1.38
CA ARG A 93 -7.21 13.16 -2.62
C ARG A 93 -8.38 12.39 -3.25
N GLY A 94 -8.32 11.07 -3.32
CA GLY A 94 -9.41 10.22 -3.78
C GLY A 94 -10.44 9.88 -2.71
N LYS A 95 -11.43 9.07 -3.12
CA LYS A 95 -12.63 8.81 -2.33
C LYS A 95 -12.58 7.51 -1.52
N GLN A 96 -11.66 6.61 -1.86
CA GLN A 96 -11.60 5.23 -1.33
C GLN A 96 -10.18 4.87 -0.93
N SER A 97 -9.56 5.72 -0.09
CA SER A 97 -8.19 5.50 0.39
C SER A 97 -8.12 4.27 1.28
N ILE A 98 -9.14 4.02 2.10
CA ILE A 98 -9.17 2.85 3.00
C ILE A 98 -9.18 1.55 2.20
N GLU A 99 -10.05 1.40 1.20
CA GLU A 99 -10.07 0.20 0.35
C GLU A 99 -8.75 0.01 -0.39
N THR A 100 -8.21 1.10 -0.94
CA THR A 100 -6.94 1.12 -1.66
C THR A 100 -5.82 0.57 -0.78
N ILE A 101 -5.56 1.19 0.36
CA ILE A 101 -4.46 0.77 1.23
C ILE A 101 -4.72 -0.61 1.86
N CYS A 102 -5.97 -0.96 2.20
CA CYS A 102 -6.28 -2.29 2.75
C CYS A 102 -5.98 -3.40 1.72
N LEU A 103 -6.29 -3.20 0.44
CA LEU A 103 -5.98 -4.19 -0.59
C LEU A 103 -4.47 -4.34 -0.78
N LEU A 104 -3.73 -3.23 -0.83
CA LEU A 104 -2.28 -3.23 -0.98
C LEU A 104 -1.60 -3.93 0.22
N LEU A 105 -2.01 -3.63 1.45
CA LEU A 105 -1.49 -4.30 2.65
C LEU A 105 -1.86 -5.79 2.67
N ALA A 106 -3.07 -6.15 2.24
CA ALA A 106 -3.49 -7.55 2.17
C ALA A 106 -2.63 -8.34 1.17
N TYR A 107 -2.34 -7.78 -0.01
CA TYR A 107 -1.42 -8.39 -0.97
C TYR A 107 0.00 -8.44 -0.44
N LYS A 108 0.48 -7.41 0.28
CA LYS A 108 1.79 -7.45 0.93
C LYS A 108 1.90 -8.60 1.93
N ILE A 109 0.87 -8.85 2.72
CA ILE A 109 0.85 -9.96 3.68
C ILE A 109 0.80 -11.31 2.94
N LYS A 110 -0.04 -11.42 1.91
CA LYS A 110 -0.24 -12.68 1.19
C LYS A 110 0.97 -13.09 0.34
N TYR A 111 1.63 -12.12 -0.28
CA TYR A 111 2.68 -12.33 -1.27
C TYR A 111 3.92 -11.47 -0.96
N LYS A 112 4.45 -11.63 0.26
CA LYS A 112 5.51 -10.78 0.82
C LYS A 112 6.80 -10.67 -0.02
N GLU A 113 7.10 -11.70 -0.84
CA GLU A 113 8.27 -11.77 -1.74
C GLU A 113 7.94 -11.41 -3.20
N ASN A 114 6.68 -11.07 -3.52
CA ASN A 114 6.23 -10.73 -4.88
C ASN A 114 5.53 -9.36 -4.96
N PHE A 115 5.18 -8.77 -3.81
CA PHE A 115 4.43 -7.53 -3.72
C PHE A 115 5.13 -6.55 -2.77
N PHE A 116 5.51 -5.39 -3.29
CA PHE A 116 6.36 -4.41 -2.61
C PHE A 116 5.72 -3.03 -2.64
N LEU A 117 5.85 -2.31 -1.53
CA LEU A 117 5.24 -1.00 -1.31
C LEU A 117 6.31 -0.07 -0.74
N LEU A 118 6.63 1.00 -1.45
CA LEU A 118 7.50 2.07 -0.95
C LEU A 118 6.69 3.14 -0.21
N ARG A 119 7.38 3.98 0.53
CA ARG A 119 6.78 5.11 1.23
C ARG A 119 6.70 6.34 0.31
N GLY A 120 5.50 6.86 0.09
CA GLY A 120 5.26 8.17 -0.50
C GLY A 120 5.17 9.27 0.56
N ASN A 121 5.06 10.53 0.12
CA ASN A 121 4.93 11.64 1.07
C ASN A 121 3.55 11.70 1.73
N HIS A 122 2.53 11.09 1.12
CA HIS A 122 1.20 10.96 1.71
C HIS A 122 1.11 9.84 2.77
N GLU A 123 2.09 8.93 2.84
CA GLU A 123 2.24 7.96 3.94
C GLU A 123 2.93 8.61 5.17
N CYS A 124 2.56 9.86 5.46
CA CYS A 124 3.02 10.64 6.60
C CYS A 124 1.86 11.36 7.28
N ALA A 125 1.84 11.31 8.61
CA ALA A 125 0.74 11.84 9.42
C ALA A 125 0.50 13.35 9.24
N SER A 126 1.55 14.15 8.99
CA SER A 126 1.41 15.59 8.79
C SER A 126 0.66 15.91 7.49
N ILE A 127 0.88 15.11 6.44
CA ILE A 127 0.28 15.28 5.12
C ILE A 127 -1.15 14.71 5.12
N ASN A 128 -1.30 13.43 5.46
CA ASN A 128 -2.59 12.75 5.35
C ASN A 128 -3.62 13.13 6.42
N ARG A 129 -3.22 13.96 7.38
CA ARG A 129 -4.13 14.67 8.28
C ARG A 129 -4.97 15.72 7.56
N ILE A 130 -4.45 16.31 6.50
CA ILE A 130 -5.04 17.49 5.84
C ILE A 130 -5.67 17.13 4.49
N TYR A 131 -5.11 16.14 3.79
CA TYR A 131 -5.49 15.85 2.39
C TYR A 131 -6.53 14.72 2.21
N GLY A 132 -7.13 14.25 3.30
CA GLY A 132 -8.39 13.51 3.28
C GLY A 132 -8.40 12.18 4.05
N PHE A 133 -7.27 11.49 4.22
CA PHE A 133 -7.26 10.16 4.80
C PHE A 133 -7.68 10.15 6.27
N TYR A 134 -7.24 11.14 7.06
CA TYR A 134 -7.67 11.32 8.44
C TYR A 134 -9.20 11.49 8.53
N ASP A 135 -9.78 12.33 7.69
CA ASP A 135 -11.22 12.57 7.67
C ASP A 135 -12.00 11.33 7.19
N GLU A 136 -11.46 10.59 6.22
CA GLU A 136 -12.03 9.32 5.78
C GLU A 136 -12.06 8.30 6.93
N CYS A 137 -10.94 8.11 7.64
CA CYS A 137 -10.84 7.23 8.80
C CYS A 137 -11.77 7.66 9.94
N LYS A 138 -11.79 8.96 10.27
CA LYS A 138 -12.65 9.50 11.33
C LYS A 138 -14.13 9.32 11.01
N ARG A 139 -14.54 9.51 9.76
CA ARG A 139 -15.94 9.42 9.32
C ARG A 139 -16.43 7.98 9.27
N ARG A 140 -15.60 7.05 8.80
CA ARG A 140 -16.01 5.64 8.59
C ARG A 140 -15.75 4.74 9.80
N TYR A 141 -14.77 5.10 10.61
CA TYR A 141 -14.32 4.33 11.77
C TYR A 141 -14.06 5.28 12.94
N ASN A 142 -12.79 5.55 13.26
CA ASN A 142 -12.40 6.46 14.32
C ASN A 142 -10.96 6.96 14.12
N VAL A 143 -10.58 7.96 14.92
CA VAL A 143 -9.22 8.54 14.90
C VAL A 143 -8.14 7.55 15.36
N ARG A 144 -8.49 6.57 16.20
CA ARG A 144 -7.52 5.56 16.64
C ARG A 144 -7.09 4.67 15.49
N LEU A 145 -7.98 4.37 14.54
CA LEU A 145 -7.65 3.60 13.35
C LEU A 145 -6.66 4.35 12.45
N TRP A 146 -6.85 5.66 12.25
CA TRP A 146 -5.89 6.50 11.53
C TRP A 146 -4.50 6.46 12.17
N LYS A 147 -4.40 6.52 13.51
CA LYS A 147 -3.12 6.36 14.21
C LYS A 147 -2.47 5.00 13.94
N THR A 148 -3.26 3.93 13.89
CA THR A 148 -2.77 2.59 13.55
C THR A 148 -2.24 2.52 12.11
N PHE A 149 -2.87 3.20 11.16
CA PHE A 149 -2.30 3.35 9.81
C PHE A 149 -0.99 4.13 9.83
N THR A 150 -0.91 5.24 10.55
CA THR A 150 0.34 6.01 10.72
C THR A 150 1.48 5.15 11.26
N ASP A 151 1.21 4.31 12.27
CA ASP A 151 2.21 3.40 12.84
C ASP A 151 2.70 2.35 11.83
N CYS A 152 1.84 1.94 10.90
CA CYS A 152 2.20 1.04 9.79
C CYS A 152 3.02 1.79 8.73
N PHE A 153 2.58 2.97 8.31
CA PHE A 153 3.25 3.81 7.30
C PHE A 153 4.64 4.24 7.71
N ASN A 154 4.88 4.45 9.01
CA ASN A 154 6.20 4.77 9.53
C ASN A 154 7.24 3.65 9.37
N CYS A 155 6.81 2.44 8.99
CA CYS A 155 7.70 1.30 8.78
C CYS A 155 7.90 0.96 7.31
N LEU A 156 7.26 1.66 6.37
CA LEU A 156 7.41 1.39 4.94
C LEU A 156 8.86 1.64 4.47
N PRO A 157 9.41 0.78 3.60
CA PRO A 157 10.71 1.01 2.98
C PRO A 157 10.67 2.27 2.10
N VAL A 158 11.80 2.96 1.98
CA VAL A 158 11.87 4.28 1.32
C VAL A 158 12.34 4.20 -0.14
N ALA A 159 13.05 3.13 -0.50
CA ALA A 159 13.59 2.94 -1.84
C ALA A 159 13.68 1.45 -2.21
N ALA A 160 13.82 1.18 -3.50
CA ALA A 160 14.16 -0.13 -4.03
C ALA A 160 15.21 -0.02 -5.13
N LEU A 161 16.05 -1.03 -5.28
CA LEU A 161 17.00 -1.19 -6.37
C LEU A 161 16.65 -2.46 -7.13
N VAL A 162 16.22 -2.31 -8.39
CA VAL A 162 15.86 -3.44 -9.26
C VAL A 162 17.05 -3.82 -10.13
N ASP A 163 17.41 -5.11 -10.09
CA ASP A 163 18.53 -5.73 -10.83
C ASP A 163 19.86 -4.96 -10.71
N GLU A 164 20.11 -4.27 -9.59
CA GLU A 164 21.28 -3.38 -9.40
C GLU A 164 21.38 -2.23 -10.44
N LYS A 165 20.31 -1.95 -11.19
CA LYS A 165 20.29 -0.95 -12.28
C LYS A 165 19.30 0.17 -12.08
N ILE A 166 18.11 -0.11 -11.54
CA ILE A 166 17.00 0.85 -11.49
C ILE A 166 16.74 1.21 -10.03
N LEU A 167 17.15 2.41 -9.62
CA LEU A 167 16.82 2.97 -8.32
C LEU A 167 15.41 3.58 -8.35
N CYS A 168 14.53 3.07 -7.49
CA CYS A 168 13.14 3.46 -7.38
C CYS A 168 12.88 4.13 -6.02
N MET A 169 12.20 5.27 -6.05
CA MET A 169 11.73 6.03 -4.89
C MET A 169 10.56 6.90 -5.31
N HIS A 170 9.76 7.35 -4.34
CA HIS A 170 8.60 8.18 -4.61
C HIS A 170 8.96 9.55 -5.21
N GLY A 171 9.82 10.30 -4.49
CA GLY A 171 10.19 11.66 -4.86
C GLY A 171 11.37 11.68 -5.86
N GLY A 172 12.58 11.70 -5.34
CA GLY A 172 13.78 11.79 -6.17
C GLY A 172 15.06 11.96 -5.36
N LEU A 173 16.15 12.27 -6.07
CA LEU A 173 17.48 12.34 -5.50
C LEU A 173 17.61 13.41 -4.41
N SER A 174 18.44 13.12 -3.41
CA SER A 174 18.89 14.08 -2.40
C SER A 174 20.34 14.46 -2.67
N PRO A 175 20.74 15.73 -2.56
CA PRO A 175 22.16 16.12 -2.60
C PRO A 175 22.99 15.49 -1.48
N GLU A 176 22.34 15.01 -0.42
CA GLU A 176 22.94 14.33 0.73
C GLU A 176 23.12 12.82 0.52
N LEU A 177 22.47 12.24 -0.51
CA LEU A 177 22.65 10.84 -0.87
C LEU A 177 23.95 10.68 -1.66
N LYS A 178 24.99 10.18 -0.98
CA LYS A 178 26.34 9.94 -1.52
C LYS A 178 26.59 8.46 -1.82
N ASN A 179 25.97 7.56 -1.06
CA ASN A 179 25.99 6.11 -1.26
C ASN A 179 24.69 5.49 -0.76
N LEU A 180 24.44 4.22 -1.09
CA LEU A 180 23.17 3.54 -0.78
C LEU A 180 23.11 2.96 0.64
N ASP A 181 24.20 2.97 1.40
CA ASP A 181 24.28 2.44 2.78
C ASP A 181 23.80 3.45 3.85
N GLN A 182 23.45 4.68 3.45
CA GLN A 182 22.98 5.77 4.33
C GLN A 182 21.53 5.57 4.80
#